data_AF-A0A016STD6-F1
#
_entry.id   AF-A0A016STD6-F1
#
_cell.length_a   1.000
_cell.length_b   1.000
_cell.length_c   1.000
_cell.angle_alpha   90.00
_cell.angle_beta   90.00
_cell.angle_gamma   90.00
#
_symmetry.space_group_name_H-M   'P 1'
#
loop_
_entity.id
_entity.type
_entity.pdbx_description
1 polymer ?
#
loop_
_entity_poly.entity_id
_entity_poly.type
_entity_poly.pdbx_seq_one_letter_code
_entity_poly.pdbx_strand_id
1 'polypeptide(L)'
;MFMRNGWVPDAPFSLHGTNIPECSSYVYLGREINMVNDLAPELGRRKRAAWGAYKSIEDVVKKTKNTRLRAHLFNTTVLPALTCASETWALRKQDENAVSVIERSIERLMLGMTRLTQVRAGIRSSTLRQQSRIRGAAVYAKLSKIRWARHVMSFKRPPLDESRHRLDSAERKARDRKTTDPMVRLLHEVP
;
A
#
# COMPACT_ATOMS: atom_id res chain seq x y z
N MET A 1 -6.29 -11.72 25.65
CA MET A 1 -7.68 -11.43 25.25
C MET A 1 -7.99 -12.22 23.99
N PHE A 2 -9.22 -12.71 23.84
CA PHE A 2 -9.69 -13.38 22.63
C PHE A 2 -10.97 -12.71 22.11
N MET A 3 -11.31 -12.94 20.84
CA MET A 3 -12.57 -12.53 20.26
C MET A 3 -13.44 -13.73 19.96
N ARG A 4 -14.74 -13.63 20.24
CA ARG A 4 -15.72 -14.66 19.93
C ARG A 4 -16.52 -14.31 18.68
N ASN A 5 -16.71 -15.27 17.77
CA ASN A 5 -17.64 -15.11 16.65
C ASN A 5 -19.06 -15.52 17.08
N GLY A 6 -20.09 -15.14 16.31
CA GLY A 6 -21.48 -15.49 16.63
C GLY A 6 -21.84 -16.98 16.47
N TRP A 7 -20.89 -17.82 16.06
CA TRP A 7 -21.08 -19.25 15.88
C TRP A 7 -20.58 -20.07 17.07
N VAL A 8 -19.82 -19.45 17.98
CA VAL A 8 -19.27 -20.10 19.17
C VAL A 8 -20.21 -19.85 20.35
N PRO A 9 -20.63 -20.90 21.07
CA PRO A 9 -21.46 -20.78 22.27
C PRO A 9 -20.83 -19.85 23.33
N ASP A 10 -21.67 -19.27 24.18
CA ASP A 10 -21.19 -18.46 25.29
C ASP A 10 -20.57 -19.35 26.38
N ALA A 11 -19.28 -19.62 26.22
CA ALA A 11 -18.50 -20.46 27.11
C ALA A 11 -17.14 -19.83 27.42
N PRO A 12 -16.64 -19.94 28.67
CA PRO A 12 -15.31 -19.48 29.02
C PRO A 12 -14.23 -20.16 28.18
N PHE A 13 -13.35 -19.37 27.58
CA PHE A 13 -12.17 -19.89 26.88
C PHE A 13 -10.97 -19.91 27.82
N SER A 14 -10.56 -21.10 28.23
CA SER A 14 -9.39 -21.31 29.10
C SER A 14 -8.18 -21.77 28.30
N LEU A 15 -7.00 -21.21 28.59
CA LEU A 15 -5.71 -21.71 28.12
C LEU A 15 -4.84 -22.00 29.35
N HIS A 16 -4.34 -23.24 29.47
CA HIS A 16 -3.55 -23.71 30.64
C HIS A 16 -4.24 -23.42 31.99
N GLY A 17 -5.56 -23.63 32.08
CA GLY A 17 -6.33 -23.37 33.31
C GLY A 17 -6.59 -21.89 33.63
N THR A 18 -6.14 -20.96 32.79
CA THR A 18 -6.40 -19.52 32.93
C THR A 18 -7.48 -19.08 31.94
N ASN A 19 -8.54 -18.46 32.45
CA ASN A 19 -9.58 -17.85 31.60
C ASN A 19 -9.01 -16.66 30.83
N ILE A 20 -9.07 -16.73 29.50
CA ILE A 20 -8.69 -15.60 28.66
C ILE A 20 -9.88 -14.63 28.60
N PRO A 21 -9.69 -13.33 28.88
CA PRO A 21 -10.77 -12.36 28.77
C PRO A 21 -11.20 -12.16 27.31
N GLU A 22 -12.51 -12.05 27.10
CA GLU A 22 -13.09 -11.73 25.80
C GLU A 22 -13.02 -10.23 25.52
N CYS A 23 -12.83 -9.84 24.24
CA CYS A 23 -12.88 -8.45 23.79
C CYS A 23 -13.65 -8.30 22.46
N SER A 24 -14.18 -7.10 22.21
CA SER A 24 -14.97 -6.77 21.00
C SER A 24 -14.13 -6.22 19.84
N SER A 25 -12.99 -5.57 20.15
CA SER A 25 -11.97 -5.10 19.19
C SER A 25 -10.55 -5.42 19.71
N TYR A 26 -9.60 -5.66 18.82
CA TYR A 26 -8.18 -5.79 19.16
C TYR A 26 -7.32 -5.17 18.05
N VAL A 27 -6.17 -4.61 18.43
CA VAL A 27 -5.18 -4.11 17.47
C VAL A 27 -4.13 -5.18 17.24
N TYR A 28 -4.00 -5.63 16.00
CA TYR A 28 -2.98 -6.59 15.59
C TYR A 28 -2.23 -6.08 14.38
N LEU A 29 -0.90 -6.14 14.46
CA LEU A 29 0.02 -5.61 13.45
C LEU A 29 -0.36 -4.18 13.01
N GLY A 30 -0.81 -3.36 13.95
CA GLY A 30 -1.18 -1.97 13.74
C GLY A 30 -2.60 -1.74 13.21
N ARG A 31 -3.35 -2.77 12.80
CA ARG A 31 -4.76 -2.65 12.38
C ARG A 31 -5.70 -3.08 13.50
N GLU A 32 -6.75 -2.29 13.72
CA GLU A 32 -7.88 -2.71 14.55
C GLU A 32 -8.79 -3.66 13.77
N ILE A 33 -9.11 -4.79 14.41
CA ILE A 33 -9.94 -5.87 13.89
C ILE A 33 -11.13 -6.01 14.85
N ASN A 34 -12.28 -6.41 14.32
CA ASN A 34 -13.46 -6.77 15.09
C ASN A 34 -14.24 -7.87 14.35
N MET A 35 -15.17 -8.50 15.05
CA MET A 35 -15.88 -9.68 14.56
C MET A 35 -16.96 -9.37 13.51
N VAL A 36 -17.40 -8.11 13.42
CA VAL A 36 -18.34 -7.64 12.40
C VAL A 36 -17.64 -7.07 11.16
N ASN A 37 -16.30 -7.11 11.12
CA ASN A 37 -15.46 -6.51 10.08
C ASN A 37 -15.80 -5.03 9.80
N ASP A 38 -16.20 -4.28 10.82
CA ASP A 38 -16.44 -2.84 10.72
C ASP A 38 -15.12 -2.08 10.65
N LEU A 39 -14.97 -1.25 9.62
CA LEU A 39 -13.77 -0.46 9.39
C LEU A 39 -13.81 0.90 10.08
N ALA A 40 -14.97 1.35 10.57
CA ALA A 40 -15.12 2.65 11.22
C ALA A 40 -14.13 2.92 12.38
N PRO A 41 -13.92 1.99 13.35
CA PRO A 41 -12.99 2.24 14.45
C PRO A 41 -11.53 2.35 13.97
N GLU A 42 -11.14 1.52 12.99
CA GLU A 42 -9.81 1.59 12.37
C GLU A 42 -9.62 2.91 11.61
N LEU A 43 -10.60 3.38 10.84
CA LEU A 43 -10.53 4.69 10.20
C LEU A 43 -10.45 5.83 11.22
N GLY A 44 -11.11 5.69 12.38
CA GLY A 44 -10.97 6.61 13.49
C GLY A 44 -9.53 6.68 14.03
N ARG A 45 -8.88 5.54 14.22
CA ARG A 45 -7.46 5.45 14.61
C ARG A 45 -6.55 6.06 13.56
N ARG A 46 -6.75 5.72 12.28
CA ARG A 46 -5.95 6.23 11.16
C ARG A 46 -6.12 7.73 10.95
N LYS A 47 -7.34 8.26 11.16
CA LYS A 47 -7.60 9.69 11.20
C LYS A 47 -6.70 10.35 12.24
N ARG A 48 -6.69 9.87 13.49
CA ARG A 48 -5.84 10.43 14.56
C ARG A 48 -4.35 10.33 14.20
N ALA A 49 -3.89 9.20 13.69
CA ALA A 49 -2.51 9.01 13.26
C ALA A 49 -2.10 9.98 12.14
N ALA A 50 -2.95 10.15 11.12
CA ALA A 50 -2.72 11.08 10.02
C ALA A 50 -2.66 12.53 10.49
N TRP A 51 -3.54 12.91 11.43
CA TRP A 51 -3.50 14.22 12.07
C TRP A 51 -2.23 14.45 12.88
N GLY A 52 -1.80 13.45 13.66
CA GLY A 52 -0.53 13.49 14.39
C GLY A 52 0.67 13.64 13.45
N ALA A 53 0.70 12.86 12.36
CA ALA A 53 1.76 12.93 11.35
C ALA A 53 1.80 14.28 10.62
N TYR A 54 0.63 14.90 10.36
CA TYR A 54 0.60 16.24 9.80
C TYR A 54 1.10 17.27 10.81
N LYS A 55 0.70 17.15 12.08
CA LYS A 55 1.11 18.06 13.16
C LYS A 55 2.64 18.09 13.31
N SER A 56 3.32 16.96 13.19
CA SER A 56 4.78 16.89 13.27
C SER A 56 5.50 17.60 12.12
N ILE A 57 4.86 17.77 10.96
CA ILE A 57 5.47 18.48 9.80
C ILE A 57 4.87 19.86 9.56
N GLU A 58 3.91 20.30 10.38
CA GLU A 58 3.08 21.48 10.12
C GLU A 58 3.93 22.75 9.93
N ASP A 59 4.91 22.97 10.81
CA ASP A 59 5.79 24.15 10.75
C ASP A 59 6.64 24.17 9.46
N VAL A 60 7.22 23.03 9.10
CA VAL A 60 8.01 22.87 7.87
C VAL A 60 7.13 23.12 6.64
N VAL A 61 5.92 22.55 6.62
CA VAL A 61 4.96 22.72 5.52
C VAL A 61 4.54 24.19 5.37
N LYS A 62 4.32 24.91 6.48
CA LYS A 62 3.97 26.35 6.45
C LYS A 62 5.10 27.23 5.94
N LYS A 63 6.34 26.96 6.33
CA LYS A 63 7.53 27.71 5.90
C LYS A 63 7.91 27.42 4.44
N THR A 64 7.55 26.25 3.93
CA THR A 64 7.92 25.83 2.58
C THR A 64 7.06 26.50 1.51
N LYS A 65 7.64 27.36 0.68
CA LYS A 65 6.92 27.97 -0.46
C LYS A 65 6.69 27.01 -1.63
N ASN A 66 7.57 26.02 -1.80
CA ASN A 66 7.50 25.09 -2.92
C ASN A 66 6.38 24.05 -2.74
N THR A 67 5.35 24.13 -3.60
CA THR A 67 4.20 23.22 -3.60
C THR A 67 4.58 21.75 -3.80
N ARG A 68 5.58 21.45 -4.64
CA ARG A 68 6.01 20.06 -4.88
C ARG A 68 6.66 19.46 -3.64
N LEU A 69 7.47 20.22 -2.92
CA LEU A 69 8.08 19.78 -1.66
C LEU A 69 7.02 19.55 -0.58
N ARG A 70 6.05 20.47 -0.45
CA ARG A 70 4.91 20.29 0.45
C ARG A 70 4.12 19.01 0.12
N ALA A 71 3.83 18.78 -1.15
CA ALA A 71 3.14 17.57 -1.60
C ALA A 71 3.97 16.30 -1.30
N HIS A 72 5.28 16.36 -1.50
CA HIS A 72 6.18 15.26 -1.19
C HIS A 72 6.16 14.93 0.30
N LEU A 73 6.33 15.92 1.18
CA LEU A 73 6.24 15.75 2.64
C LEU A 73 4.91 15.12 3.06
N PHE A 74 3.79 15.59 2.49
CA PHE A 74 2.49 14.99 2.76
C PHE A 74 2.43 13.52 2.34
N ASN A 75 2.90 13.21 1.12
CA ASN A 75 2.87 11.87 0.55
C ASN A 75 3.79 10.88 1.29
N THR A 76 4.85 11.34 1.95
CA THR A 76 5.79 10.48 2.68
C THR A 76 5.43 10.30 4.16
N THR A 77 4.63 11.19 4.75
CA THR A 77 4.33 11.17 6.20
C THR A 77 2.86 10.90 6.50
N VAL A 78 1.96 11.76 5.99
CA VAL A 78 0.52 11.70 6.28
C VAL A 78 -0.14 10.55 5.53
N LEU A 79 0.20 10.39 4.25
CA LEU A 79 -0.41 9.37 3.41
C LEU A 79 -0.15 7.94 3.93
N PRO A 80 1.09 7.55 4.33
CA PRO A 80 1.33 6.26 4.97
C PRO A 80 0.63 6.11 6.32
N ALA A 81 0.61 7.15 7.16
CA ALA A 81 -0.09 7.10 8.45
C ALA A 81 -1.60 6.84 8.27
N LEU A 82 -2.19 7.42 7.23
CA LEU A 82 -3.60 7.25 6.89
C LEU A 82 -3.91 5.88 6.27
N THR A 83 -3.02 5.35 5.41
CA THR A 83 -3.32 4.18 4.54
C THR A 83 -2.53 2.91 4.87
N CYS A 84 -1.69 2.93 5.90
CA CYS A 84 -1.00 1.71 6.34
C CYS A 84 -2.02 0.61 6.69
N ALA A 85 -1.67 -0.63 6.33
CA ALA A 85 -2.52 -1.82 6.40
C ALA A 85 -3.79 -1.80 5.51
N SER A 86 -3.91 -0.84 4.57
CA SER A 86 -5.08 -0.76 3.68
C SER A 86 -5.25 -1.96 2.76
N GLU A 87 -4.19 -2.75 2.58
CA GLU A 87 -4.22 -4.03 1.86
C GLU A 87 -5.23 -5.00 2.46
N THR A 88 -5.40 -4.94 3.79
CA THR A 88 -6.28 -5.82 4.56
C THR A 88 -7.71 -5.30 4.71
N TRP A 89 -7.99 -4.05 4.27
CA TRP A 89 -9.30 -3.42 4.43
C TRP A 89 -10.31 -3.93 3.42
N ALA A 90 -11.53 -4.25 3.84
CA ALA A 90 -12.66 -4.46 2.95
C ALA A 90 -13.28 -3.10 2.57
N LEU A 91 -12.62 -2.34 1.68
CA LEU A 91 -13.06 -1.00 1.27
C LEU A 91 -14.42 -1.04 0.57
N ARG A 92 -15.47 -0.55 1.24
CA ARG A 92 -16.74 -0.20 0.61
C ARG A 92 -16.71 1.24 0.11
N LYS A 93 -17.70 1.62 -0.70
CA LYS A 93 -17.79 3.00 -1.21
C LYS A 93 -17.87 4.05 -0.09
N GLN A 94 -18.57 3.72 1.00
CA GLN A 94 -18.66 4.58 2.18
C GLN A 94 -17.30 4.77 2.86
N ASP A 95 -16.49 3.71 2.95
CA ASP A 95 -15.16 3.75 3.55
C ASP A 95 -14.19 4.59 2.70
N GLU A 96 -14.23 4.46 1.37
CA GLU A 96 -13.48 5.32 0.45
C GLU A 96 -13.83 6.81 0.62
N ASN A 97 -15.12 7.10 0.80
CA ASN A 97 -15.59 8.45 1.05
C ASN A 97 -15.08 8.97 2.40
N ALA A 98 -15.09 8.15 3.45
CA ALA A 98 -14.56 8.51 4.76
C ALA A 98 -13.06 8.81 4.71
N VAL A 99 -12.27 7.97 4.04
CA VAL A 99 -10.83 8.23 3.80
C VAL A 99 -10.63 9.55 3.04
N SER A 100 -11.43 9.79 2.01
CA SER A 100 -11.36 11.03 1.22
C SER A 100 -11.73 12.28 2.04
N VAL A 101 -12.68 12.16 2.96
CA VAL A 101 -13.07 13.25 3.89
C VAL A 101 -11.93 13.60 4.84
N ILE A 102 -11.27 12.59 5.41
CA ILE A 102 -10.10 12.77 6.27
C ILE A 102 -8.98 13.46 5.49
N GLU A 103 -8.63 12.95 4.32
CA GLU A 103 -7.56 13.51 3.50
C GLU A 103 -7.83 14.97 3.12
N ARG A 104 -9.05 15.29 2.64
CA ARG A 104 -9.46 16.66 2.30
C ARG A 104 -9.41 17.60 3.50
N SER A 105 -9.64 17.09 4.71
CA SER A 105 -9.57 17.92 5.92
C SER A 105 -8.15 18.38 6.23
N ILE A 106 -7.17 17.49 6.05
CA ILE A 106 -5.75 17.81 6.24
C ILE A 106 -5.21 18.64 5.07
N GLU A 107 -5.61 18.31 3.83
CA GLU A 107 -5.26 19.05 2.61
C GLU A 107 -5.69 20.53 2.68
N ARG A 108 -6.88 20.81 3.21
CA ARG A 108 -7.34 22.18 3.43
C ARG A 108 -6.43 22.96 4.35
N LEU A 109 -6.06 22.39 5.50
CA LEU A 109 -5.14 23.04 6.43
C LEU A 109 -3.75 23.21 5.85
N MET A 110 -3.28 22.22 5.10
CA MET A 110 -2.04 22.32 4.34
C MET A 110 -2.08 23.56 3.46
N LEU A 111 -3.19 23.81 2.75
CA LEU A 111 -3.39 24.99 1.90
C LEU A 111 -3.77 26.28 2.66
N GLY A 112 -3.83 26.27 3.99
CA GLY A 112 -4.24 27.43 4.80
C GLY A 112 -5.73 27.77 4.70
N MET A 113 -6.56 26.84 4.23
CA MET A 113 -8.00 27.03 4.06
C MET A 113 -8.79 26.32 5.16
N THR A 114 -9.88 26.94 5.58
CA THR A 114 -10.92 26.26 6.36
C THR A 114 -12.05 25.78 5.45
N ARG A 115 -12.91 24.89 5.95
CA ARG A 115 -14.12 24.47 5.21
C ARG A 115 -15.05 25.66 4.92
N LEU A 116 -15.16 26.59 5.88
CA LEU A 116 -15.98 27.80 5.72
C LEU A 116 -15.42 28.71 4.63
N THR A 117 -14.11 28.96 4.64
CA THR A 117 -13.43 29.77 3.62
C THR A 117 -13.59 29.15 2.23
N GLN A 118 -13.43 27.82 2.13
CA GLN A 118 -13.60 27.10 0.86
C GLN A 118 -15.01 27.29 0.28
N VAL A 119 -16.05 27.13 1.11
CA VAL A 119 -17.46 27.26 0.69
C VAL A 119 -17.77 28.70 0.30
N ARG A 120 -17.36 29.69 1.10
CA ARG A 120 -17.57 31.11 0.79
C ARG A 120 -16.89 31.55 -0.50
N ALA A 121 -15.71 31.00 -0.79
CA ALA A 121 -14.99 31.26 -2.03
C ALA A 121 -15.50 30.44 -3.23
N GLY A 122 -16.49 29.56 -3.05
CA GLY A 122 -17.02 28.70 -4.12
C GLY A 122 -16.00 27.68 -4.67
N ILE A 123 -14.94 27.37 -3.91
CA ILE A 123 -13.81 26.57 -4.41
C ILE A 123 -14.16 25.08 -4.38
N ARG A 124 -14.13 24.46 -5.56
CA ARG A 124 -14.36 23.02 -5.71
C ARG A 124 -13.19 22.20 -5.14
N SER A 125 -13.50 20.99 -4.65
CA SER A 125 -12.47 20.07 -4.13
C SER A 125 -11.47 19.65 -5.20
N SER A 126 -11.86 19.61 -6.48
CA SER A 126 -10.95 19.35 -7.61
C SER A 126 -9.90 20.45 -7.76
N THR A 127 -10.27 21.71 -7.54
CA THR A 127 -9.35 22.86 -7.57
C THR A 127 -8.31 22.75 -6.46
N LEU A 128 -8.73 22.38 -5.24
CA LEU A 128 -7.79 22.13 -4.14
C LEU A 128 -6.79 21.02 -4.48
N ARG A 129 -7.26 19.95 -5.14
CA ARG A 129 -6.41 18.83 -5.57
C ARG A 129 -5.38 19.23 -6.63
N GLN A 130 -5.79 20.07 -7.57
CA GLN A 130 -4.89 20.62 -8.57
C GLN A 130 -3.82 21.51 -7.94
N GLN A 131 -4.19 22.28 -6.90
CA GLN A 131 -3.28 23.16 -6.18
C GLN A 131 -2.31 22.39 -5.27
N SER A 132 -2.78 21.37 -4.55
CA SER A 132 -1.99 20.62 -3.58
C SER A 132 -1.03 19.61 -4.21
N ARG A 133 -1.37 19.04 -5.38
CA ARG A 133 -0.61 17.99 -6.09
C ARG A 133 -0.33 16.73 -5.26
N ILE A 134 -1.09 16.49 -4.19
CA ILE A 134 -0.96 15.29 -3.35
C ILE A 134 -1.56 14.07 -4.05
N ARG A 135 -1.08 12.87 -3.70
CA ARG A 135 -1.65 11.61 -4.19
C ARG A 135 -2.90 11.28 -3.38
N GLY A 136 -3.98 10.89 -4.07
CA GLY A 136 -5.23 10.52 -3.41
C GLY A 136 -5.11 9.27 -2.54
N ALA A 137 -5.58 9.35 -1.29
CA ALA A 137 -5.49 8.27 -0.31
C ALA A 137 -6.28 7.01 -0.71
N ALA A 138 -7.50 7.18 -1.24
CA ALA A 138 -8.29 6.05 -1.74
C ALA A 138 -7.62 5.35 -2.93
N VAL A 139 -6.98 6.12 -3.83
CA VAL A 139 -6.24 5.57 -4.97
C VAL A 139 -5.00 4.82 -4.48
N TYR A 140 -4.27 5.40 -3.53
CA TYR A 140 -3.11 4.76 -2.92
C TYR A 140 -3.49 3.44 -2.25
N ALA A 141 -4.57 3.41 -1.47
CA ALA A 141 -5.04 2.22 -0.79
C ALA A 141 -5.39 1.07 -1.76
N LYS A 142 -6.03 1.39 -2.89
CA LYS A 142 -6.32 0.41 -3.96
C LYS A 142 -5.04 -0.08 -4.63
N LEU A 143 -4.09 0.81 -4.91
CA LEU A 143 -2.81 0.44 -5.49
C LEU A 143 -1.99 -0.46 -4.57
N SER A 144 -2.02 -0.24 -3.25
CA SER A 144 -1.35 -1.10 -2.29
C SER A 144 -1.83 -2.55 -2.39
N LYS A 145 -3.14 -2.79 -2.50
CA LYS A 145 -3.68 -4.14 -2.72
C LYS A 145 -3.14 -4.81 -3.98
N ILE A 146 -3.05 -4.07 -5.09
CA ILE A 146 -2.50 -4.58 -6.35
C ILE A 146 -1.01 -4.89 -6.21
N ARG A 147 -0.25 -4.03 -5.52
CA ARG A 147 1.18 -4.24 -5.25
C ARG A 147 1.41 -5.47 -4.38
N TRP A 148 0.61 -5.65 -3.34
CA TRP A 148 0.64 -6.83 -2.49
C TRP A 148 0.33 -8.11 -3.26
N ALA A 149 -0.76 -8.11 -4.05
CA ALA A 149 -1.10 -9.24 -4.91
C ALA A 149 0.04 -9.58 -5.88
N ARG A 150 0.67 -8.57 -6.49
CA ARG A 150 1.86 -8.76 -7.34
C ARG A 150 3.01 -9.38 -6.55
N HIS A 151 3.31 -8.88 -5.35
CA HIS A 151 4.37 -9.43 -4.49
C HIS A 151 4.14 -10.92 -4.20
N VAL A 152 2.92 -11.31 -3.84
CA VAL A 152 2.54 -12.72 -3.62
C VAL A 152 2.69 -13.57 -4.89
N MET A 153 2.30 -13.05 -6.05
CA MET A 153 2.46 -13.76 -7.34
C MET A 153 3.93 -13.90 -7.75
N SER A 154 4.76 -12.90 -7.47
CA SER A 154 6.20 -12.92 -7.77
C SER A 154 6.94 -13.97 -6.95
N PHE A 155 6.49 -14.29 -5.73
CA PHE A 155 7.06 -15.35 -4.90
C PHE A 155 6.85 -16.77 -5.49
N LYS A 156 5.81 -16.96 -6.31
CA LYS A 156 5.49 -18.25 -6.94
C LYS A 156 6.25 -18.52 -8.25
N ARG A 157 7.11 -17.61 -8.71
CA ARG A 157 7.91 -17.83 -9.91
C ARG A 157 9.28 -18.44 -9.52
N PRO A 158 9.62 -19.66 -9.98
CA PRO A 158 11.00 -20.11 -9.88
C PRO A 158 11.91 -19.13 -10.65
N PRO A 159 13.16 -18.91 -10.22
CA PRO A 159 14.09 -18.04 -10.93
C PRO A 159 14.23 -18.51 -12.38
N LEU A 160 13.79 -17.69 -13.32
CA LEU A 160 13.92 -17.96 -14.76
C LEU A 160 15.36 -17.82 -15.29
N ASP A 161 16.32 -17.55 -14.41
CA ASP A 161 17.70 -17.26 -14.77
C ASP A 161 18.54 -18.55 -14.93
N GLU A 162 18.30 -19.53 -14.06
CA GLU A 162 19.14 -20.74 -14.02
C GLU A 162 18.84 -21.71 -15.17
N SER A 163 17.60 -21.73 -15.66
CA SER A 163 17.20 -22.53 -16.82
C SER A 163 17.67 -21.93 -18.15
N ARG A 164 17.80 -20.60 -18.24
CA ARG A 164 18.29 -19.91 -19.45
C ARG A 164 19.79 -20.06 -19.62
N HIS A 165 20.55 -19.91 -18.53
CA HIS A 165 22.01 -20.12 -18.56
C HIS A 165 22.39 -21.55 -18.97
N ARG A 166 21.60 -22.56 -18.58
CA ARG A 166 21.81 -23.96 -18.95
C ARG A 166 21.50 -24.25 -20.42
N LEU A 167 20.45 -23.66 -20.98
CA LEU A 167 20.09 -23.80 -22.39
C LEU A 167 21.11 -23.10 -23.30
N ASP A 168 21.51 -21.87 -22.96
CA ASP A 168 22.52 -21.13 -23.74
C ASP A 168 23.89 -21.80 -23.71
N SER A 169 24.27 -22.42 -22.58
CA SER A 169 25.52 -23.18 -22.46
C SER A 169 25.48 -24.48 -23.27
N ALA A 170 24.33 -25.16 -23.30
CA ALA A 170 24.15 -26.38 -24.09
C ALA A 170 24.15 -26.07 -25.60
N GLU A 171 23.52 -24.96 -26.03
CA GLU A 171 23.50 -24.53 -27.42
C GLU A 171 24.86 -24.05 -27.94
N ARG A 172 25.65 -23.37 -27.10
CA ARG A 172 27.04 -23.00 -27.43
C ARG A 172 27.91 -24.25 -27.60
N LYS A 173 27.82 -25.21 -26.67
CA LYS A 173 28.57 -26.47 -26.74
C LYS A 173 28.19 -27.35 -27.94
N ALA A 174 26.92 -27.31 -28.37
CA ALA A 174 26.45 -28.01 -29.57
C ALA A 174 26.94 -27.36 -30.87
N ARG A 175 27.10 -26.03 -30.91
CA ARG A 175 27.66 -25.29 -32.05
C ARG A 175 29.15 -25.60 -32.24
N ASP A 176 29.94 -25.56 -31.17
CA ASP A 176 31.39 -25.84 -31.26
C ASP A 176 31.69 -27.26 -31.75
N ARG A 177 30.87 -28.25 -31.35
CA ARG A 177 30.99 -29.65 -31.83
C ARG A 177 30.73 -29.82 -33.32
N LYS A 178 29.87 -28.99 -33.93
CA LYS A 178 29.61 -29.05 -35.39
C LYS A 178 30.75 -28.43 -36.21
N THR A 179 31.49 -27.49 -35.62
CA THR A 179 32.62 -26.81 -36.30
C THR A 179 33.91 -27.64 -36.27
N THR A 180 34.00 -28.65 -35.41
CA THR A 180 35.16 -29.55 -35.28
C THR A 180 35.00 -30.89 -36.00
N ASP A 181 34.05 -31.02 -36.92
CA ASP A 181 33.96 -32.20 -37.78
C ASP A 181 34.96 -32.07 -38.96
N PRO A 182 36.02 -32.90 -39.03
CA PRO A 182 37.07 -32.77 -40.04
C PRO A 182 36.60 -32.99 -41.49
N MET A 183 35.36 -33.48 -41.70
CA MET A 183 34.78 -33.63 -43.04
C MET A 183 34.35 -32.32 -43.72
N VAL A 184 34.18 -31.21 -42.99
CA VAL A 184 33.69 -29.94 -43.57
C VAL A 184 34.83 -29.05 -44.14
N ARG A 185 36.10 -29.37 -43.88
CA ARG A 185 37.25 -28.56 -44.34
C ARG A 185 37.72 -28.84 -45.78
N LEU A 186 37.15 -29.81 -46.49
CA LEU A 186 37.63 -30.23 -47.83
C LEU A 186 36.89 -29.61 -49.03
N LEU A 187 35.95 -28.68 -48.82
CA LEU A 187 35.19 -28.04 -49.92
C LEU A 187 35.67 -26.61 -50.27
N HIS A 188 36.78 -26.15 -49.71
CA HIS A 188 37.34 -24.82 -49.99
C HIS A 188 38.83 -24.84 -50.35
N GLU A 189 39.32 -25.89 -51.03
CA GLU A 189 40.59 -25.79 -51.74
C GLU A 189 40.50 -26.31 -53.18
N VAL A 190 41.27 -25.64 -54.04
CA VAL A 190 41.68 -25.94 -55.42
C VAL A 190 40.89 -25.18 -56.51
N PRO A 191 41.59 -24.49 -57.45
CA PRO A 191 42.66 -23.50 -57.27
C PRO A 191 42.28 -22.12 -57.83
#